data_AF-A0A352J9J5-F1
#
_entry.id   AF-A0A352J9J5-F1
#
_cell.length_a   1.000
_cell.length_b   1.000
_cell.length_c   1.000
_cell.angle_alpha   90.00
_cell.angle_beta   90.00
_cell.angle_gamma   90.00
#
_symmetry.space_group_name_H-M   'P 1'
#
loop_
_entity.id
_entity.type
_entity.pdbx_description
1 polymer ?
#
loop_
_entity_poly.entity_id
_entity_poly.type
_entity_poly.pdbx_seq_one_letter_code
_entity_poly.pdbx_strand_id
1 'polypeptide(L)'
;MSAVINPQELTGLSEQEVSQRLQAEGYNELPASDRRNIWGIIWEIASEPIFLLLLGCGGIYLFLGDAQEALILLGFVLFIVGINLYQEQKTEKSLEALRDLSSPRALVIRDGERKRIAGREVVRGDLIVIAEGDRIPADGILLWSTHLTVDESLLTGESLPVRKVAIDESLPLPINRAGGDDLPYVYSGTLVVQGQAIIEVQATGSKTEMGKIGKALQTIEQEDSKLQRETRQIVKQLTILAIAICIIAVVIYGITRGDWLHGVLAGLALGMAILPNEIPVVLAIFLALGAWRFSLQNVLTRRIPVVETLGSATVLCVDKTGTLTLNQMTVQQLFVYQEGSQNPAFYDLTLHEREALPEDFHRLIEYGILASRKDPFDPMEKALKLVGSQLLAGTEHLHDDWNTLREYPLSGELRAMSCVWEPIAGGAKEIAAKGAPEAIADLCHFSPEMLTDLEIQANIMAASGLRVLGVAKGSLSAHSSRHQPPADGSLPLRQHDFDFEFIGLVGLADPVRASVAPAIAECYQAGIRVVMITGDYPSTAQNIAKQIGLTSGEVITG
;
A
#
# COMPACT_ATOMS: atom_id res chain seq x y z
N MET A 1 16.20 15.02 -32.95
CA MET A 1 16.43 13.59 -33.28
C MET A 1 17.03 12.95 -32.05
N SER A 2 16.18 12.50 -31.14
CA SER A 2 16.57 11.74 -29.96
C SER A 2 17.24 10.45 -30.44
N ALA A 3 18.42 10.13 -29.92
CA ALA A 3 19.08 8.86 -30.19
C ALA A 3 18.20 7.76 -29.58
N VAL A 4 17.39 7.10 -30.41
CA VAL A 4 16.62 5.93 -29.99
C VAL A 4 17.65 4.86 -29.65
N ILE A 5 17.93 4.68 -28.36
CA ILE A 5 18.85 3.64 -27.87
C ILE A 5 18.35 2.31 -28.43
N ASN A 6 19.18 1.66 -29.25
CA ASN A 6 18.83 0.35 -29.81
C ASN A 6 18.98 -0.69 -28.69
N PRO A 7 17.88 -1.33 -28.22
CA PRO A 7 17.94 -2.28 -27.11
C PRO A 7 18.79 -3.52 -27.42
N GLN A 8 19.17 -3.76 -28.68
CA GLN A 8 20.04 -4.85 -29.10
C GLN A 8 21.54 -4.52 -28.99
N GLU A 9 21.92 -3.26 -28.82
CA GLU A 9 23.33 -2.80 -28.72
C GLU A 9 23.81 -2.66 -27.26
N LEU A 10 22.92 -2.86 -26.29
CA LEU A 10 23.25 -2.75 -24.87
C LEU A 10 24.00 -3.99 -24.39
N THR A 11 25.26 -3.82 -23.98
CA THR A 11 26.11 -4.90 -23.46
C THR A 11 25.92 -5.15 -21.95
N GLY A 12 25.42 -4.16 -21.20
CA GLY A 12 25.31 -4.25 -19.74
C GLY A 12 26.67 -4.35 -19.03
N LEU A 13 26.65 -4.77 -17.77
CA LEU A 13 27.85 -4.92 -16.94
C LEU A 13 28.56 -6.26 -17.21
N SER A 14 29.87 -6.29 -16.95
CA SER A 14 30.64 -7.54 -16.95
C SER A 14 30.49 -8.32 -15.64
N GLU A 15 30.62 -9.65 -15.69
CA GLU A 15 30.57 -10.48 -14.47
C GLU A 15 31.65 -10.09 -13.42
N GLN A 16 32.80 -9.59 -13.86
CA GLN A 16 33.86 -9.11 -12.95
C GLN A 16 33.43 -7.84 -12.20
N GLU A 17 32.83 -6.87 -12.88
CA GLU A 17 32.33 -5.64 -12.26
C GLU A 17 31.18 -5.92 -11.30
N VAL A 18 30.28 -6.84 -11.66
CA VAL A 18 29.19 -7.28 -10.79
C VAL A 18 29.73 -7.89 -9.50
N SER A 19 30.73 -8.78 -9.59
CA SER A 19 31.35 -9.40 -8.42
C SER A 19 32.01 -8.37 -7.49
N GLN A 20 32.71 -7.39 -8.06
CA GLN A 20 33.30 -6.29 -7.30
C GLN A 20 32.24 -5.43 -6.60
N ARG A 21 31.15 -5.09 -7.30
CA ARG A 21 30.04 -4.31 -6.73
C ARG A 21 29.29 -5.07 -5.63
N LEU A 22 29.06 -6.37 -5.80
CA LEU A 22 28.48 -7.21 -4.75
C LEU A 22 29.35 -7.26 -3.49
N GLN A 23 30.67 -7.32 -3.64
CA GLN A 23 31.61 -7.29 -2.50
C GLN A 23 31.64 -5.92 -1.81
N ALA A 24 31.54 -4.83 -2.58
CA ALA A 24 31.61 -3.47 -2.04
C ALA A 24 30.29 -2.98 -1.44
N GLU A 25 29.15 -3.30 -2.07
CA GLU A 25 27.83 -2.75 -1.72
C GLU A 25 26.90 -3.76 -1.04
N GLY A 26 27.19 -5.06 -1.13
CA GLY A 26 26.34 -6.13 -0.64
C GLY A 26 25.21 -6.53 -1.60
N TYR A 27 24.38 -7.48 -1.16
CA TYR A 27 23.24 -7.98 -1.93
C TYR A 27 22.07 -6.98 -1.96
N ASN A 28 21.24 -7.05 -3.01
CA ASN A 28 19.98 -6.33 -3.15
C ASN A 28 18.89 -6.93 -2.25
N GLU A 29 19.08 -6.79 -0.94
CA GLU A 29 18.12 -7.23 0.07
C GLU A 29 17.94 -6.13 1.12
N LEU A 30 16.74 -6.10 1.71
CA LEU A 30 16.55 -5.32 2.92
C LEU A 30 17.31 -5.99 4.06
N PRO A 31 18.00 -5.24 4.92
CA PRO A 31 18.64 -5.81 6.09
C PRO A 31 17.59 -6.59 6.86
N ALA A 32 17.83 -7.88 7.05
CA ALA A 32 16.99 -8.70 7.90
C ALA A 32 16.99 -8.06 9.30
N SER A 33 15.82 -7.99 9.95
CA SER A 33 15.75 -7.57 11.36
C SER A 33 16.79 -8.36 12.15
N ASP A 34 17.63 -7.65 12.91
CA ASP A 34 18.81 -8.21 13.57
C ASP A 34 18.45 -9.54 14.25
N ARG A 35 19.14 -10.61 13.84
CA ARG A 35 19.04 -11.90 14.49
C ARG A 35 19.31 -11.68 15.97
N ARG A 36 18.43 -12.16 16.84
CA ARG A 36 18.71 -12.13 18.29
C ARG A 36 19.96 -12.97 18.51
N ASN A 37 21.06 -12.31 18.86
CA ASN A 37 22.29 -13.01 19.17
C ASN A 37 22.05 -13.98 20.33
N ILE A 38 22.60 -15.18 20.26
CA ILE A 38 22.53 -16.18 21.35
C ILE A 38 22.98 -15.57 22.68
N TRP A 39 23.99 -14.69 22.64
CA TRP A 39 24.45 -13.90 23.77
C TRP A 39 23.41 -12.93 24.32
N GLY A 40 22.59 -12.32 23.46
CA GLY A 40 21.48 -11.46 23.87
C GLY A 40 20.40 -12.26 24.60
N ILE A 41 20.07 -13.46 24.11
CA ILE A 41 19.10 -14.35 24.76
C ILE A 41 19.60 -14.79 26.14
N ILE A 42 20.87 -15.19 26.24
CA ILE A 42 21.48 -15.56 27.53
C ILE A 42 21.49 -14.37 28.49
N TRP A 43 21.78 -13.16 28.01
CA TRP A 43 21.76 -11.95 28.82
C TRP A 43 20.35 -11.60 29.33
N GLU A 44 19.33 -11.77 28.49
CA GLU A 44 17.93 -11.57 28.85
C GLU A 44 17.52 -12.53 29.98
N ILE A 45 17.83 -13.83 29.84
CA ILE A 45 17.57 -14.85 30.87
C ILE A 45 18.36 -14.54 32.16
N ALA A 46 19.63 -14.16 32.04
CA ALA A 46 20.48 -13.83 33.19
C ALA A 46 20.02 -12.58 33.95
N SER A 47 19.26 -11.69 33.28
CA SER A 47 18.69 -10.49 33.88
C SER A 47 17.40 -10.76 34.67
N GLU A 48 16.83 -11.97 34.59
CA GLU A 48 15.64 -12.34 35.34
C GLU A 48 15.95 -12.49 36.85
N PRO A 49 15.20 -11.83 37.76
CA PRO A 49 15.47 -11.86 39.19
C PRO A 49 15.47 -13.28 39.80
N ILE A 50 14.61 -14.16 39.30
CA ILE A 50 14.52 -15.54 39.79
C ILE A 50 15.74 -16.37 39.39
N PHE A 51 16.29 -16.13 38.19
CA PHE A 51 17.50 -16.77 37.72
C PHE A 51 18.68 -16.41 38.63
N LEU A 52 18.83 -15.12 38.95
CA LEU A 52 19.87 -14.63 39.86
C LEU A 52 19.72 -15.19 41.29
N LEU A 53 18.48 -15.29 41.80
CA LEU A 53 18.21 -15.90 43.11
C LEU A 53 18.54 -17.39 43.14
N LEU A 54 18.13 -18.16 42.12
CA LEU A 54 18.42 -19.59 42.02
C LEU A 54 19.92 -19.85 41.89
N LEU A 55 20.61 -19.04 41.08
CA LEU A 55 22.07 -19.11 40.95
C LEU A 55 22.76 -18.79 42.29
N GLY A 56 22.29 -17.77 43.00
CA GLY A 56 22.79 -17.39 44.33
C GLY A 56 22.58 -18.48 45.37
N CYS A 57 21.37 -19.02 45.49
CA CYS A 57 21.04 -20.14 46.38
C CYS A 57 21.90 -21.37 46.06
N GLY A 58 21.97 -21.76 44.80
CA GLY A 58 22.77 -22.90 44.35
C GLY A 58 24.25 -22.75 44.70
N GLY A 59 24.81 -21.55 44.51
CA GLY A 59 26.19 -21.24 44.91
C GLY A 59 26.44 -21.34 46.42
N ILE A 60 25.49 -20.89 47.24
CA ILE A 60 25.59 -20.98 48.71
C ILE A 60 25.54 -22.43 49.19
N TYR A 61 24.61 -23.24 48.68
CA TYR A 61 24.52 -24.67 49.04
C TYR A 61 25.77 -25.46 48.61
N LEU A 62 26.36 -25.10 47.47
CA LEU A 62 27.60 -25.71 46.99
C LEU A 62 28.78 -25.37 47.91
N PHE A 63 28.85 -24.13 48.41
CA PHE A 63 29.84 -23.71 49.40
C PHE A 63 29.66 -24.41 50.76
N LEU A 64 28.42 -24.75 51.13
CA LEU A 64 28.08 -25.46 52.36
C LEU A 64 28.43 -26.96 52.32
N GLY A 65 28.72 -27.50 51.14
CA GLY A 65 28.92 -28.93 50.94
C GLY A 65 27.62 -29.73 50.80
N ASP A 66 26.46 -29.08 50.75
CA ASP A 66 25.19 -29.74 50.42
C ASP A 66 25.04 -29.85 48.91
N ALA A 67 25.75 -30.85 48.37
CA ALA A 67 25.81 -31.07 46.93
C ALA A 67 24.45 -31.45 46.34
N GLN A 68 23.52 -32.03 47.12
CA GLN A 68 22.22 -32.45 46.61
C GLN A 68 21.33 -31.25 46.31
N GLU A 69 21.15 -30.33 47.27
CA GLU A 69 20.33 -29.13 47.06
C GLU A 69 20.93 -28.21 45.98
N ALA A 70 22.27 -28.05 45.98
CA ALA A 70 22.96 -27.28 44.95
C ALA A 70 22.77 -27.86 43.54
N LEU A 71 22.86 -29.19 43.38
CA LEU A 71 22.66 -29.86 42.09
C LEU A 71 21.23 -29.73 41.58
N ILE A 72 20.23 -29.80 42.47
CA ILE A 72 18.82 -29.62 42.09
C ILE A 72 18.59 -28.20 41.56
N LEU A 73 19.03 -27.18 42.30
CA LEU A 73 18.84 -25.78 41.92
C LEU A 73 19.58 -25.41 40.62
N LEU A 74 20.85 -25.81 40.49
CA LEU A 74 21.64 -25.56 39.28
C LEU A 74 21.11 -26.37 38.08
N GLY A 75 20.58 -27.57 38.33
CA GLY A 75 19.91 -28.38 37.31
C GLY A 75 18.66 -27.69 36.74
N PHE A 76 17.84 -27.08 37.60
CA PHE A 76 16.68 -26.29 37.17
C PHE A 76 17.08 -25.07 36.34
N VAL A 77 18.13 -24.35 36.76
CA VAL A 77 18.69 -23.23 36.00
C VAL A 77 19.10 -23.67 34.58
N LEU A 78 19.84 -24.78 34.48
CA LEU A 78 20.31 -25.31 33.20
C LEU A 78 19.16 -25.79 32.31
N PHE A 79 18.14 -26.40 32.91
CA PHE A 79 16.93 -26.85 32.23
C PHE A 79 16.14 -25.67 31.63
N ILE A 80 15.94 -24.59 32.39
CA ILE A 80 15.23 -23.38 31.94
C ILE A 80 15.97 -22.74 30.76
N VAL A 81 17.30 -22.57 30.87
CA VAL A 81 18.14 -22.04 29.79
C VAL A 81 18.06 -22.92 28.54
N GLY A 82 18.18 -24.23 28.71
CA GLY A 82 18.15 -25.19 27.60
C GLY A 82 16.82 -25.18 26.84
N ILE A 83 15.69 -25.13 27.56
CA ILE A 83 14.36 -25.04 26.95
C ILE A 83 14.18 -23.74 26.17
N ASN A 84 14.58 -22.60 26.74
CA ASN A 84 14.45 -21.31 26.05
C ASN A 84 15.32 -21.24 24.79
N LEU A 85 16.56 -21.71 24.86
CA LEU A 85 17.45 -21.77 23.69
C LEU A 85 16.92 -22.70 22.59
N TYR A 86 16.32 -23.83 22.97
CA TYR A 86 15.74 -24.78 22.00
C TYR A 86 14.49 -24.23 21.31
N GLN A 87 13.61 -23.56 22.05
CA GLN A 87 12.39 -22.95 21.49
C GLN A 87 12.72 -21.84 20.48
N GLU A 88 13.73 -21.03 20.77
CA GLU A 88 14.13 -19.93 19.89
C GLU A 88 14.75 -20.43 18.58
N GLN A 89 15.70 -21.37 18.65
CA GLN A 89 16.36 -21.92 17.45
C GLN A 89 15.38 -22.61 16.50
N LYS A 90 14.34 -23.26 17.04
CA LYS A 90 13.35 -23.95 16.23
C LYS A 90 12.46 -22.97 15.46
N THR A 91 12.11 -21.86 16.09
CA THR A 91 11.21 -20.85 15.51
C THR A 91 11.92 -20.08 14.39
N GLU A 92 13.20 -19.75 14.56
CA GLU A 92 13.98 -18.99 13.57
C GLU A 92 14.28 -19.81 12.31
N LYS A 93 14.69 -21.09 12.45
CA LYS A 93 14.99 -21.97 11.30
C LYS A 93 13.80 -22.25 10.41
N SER A 94 12.60 -22.37 10.97
CA SER A 94 11.38 -22.59 10.20
C SER A 94 10.96 -21.36 9.39
N LEU A 95 11.25 -20.15 9.89
CA LEU A 95 10.97 -18.90 9.18
C LEU A 95 11.98 -18.62 8.06
N GLU A 96 13.26 -18.92 8.28
CA GLU A 96 14.32 -18.73 7.28
C GLU A 96 14.12 -19.62 6.04
N ALA A 97 13.77 -20.90 6.24
CA ALA A 97 13.50 -21.84 5.15
C ALA A 97 12.27 -21.47 4.29
N LEU A 98 11.26 -20.80 4.88
CA LEU A 98 10.11 -20.29 4.13
C LEU A 98 10.45 -19.04 3.33
N ARG A 99 11.37 -18.21 3.81
CA ARG A 99 11.78 -16.95 3.17
C ARG A 99 12.57 -17.21 1.88
N ASP A 100 13.50 -18.17 1.90
CA ASP A 100 14.37 -18.49 0.76
C ASP A 100 13.62 -19.08 -0.44
N LEU A 101 12.45 -19.69 -0.22
CA LEU A 101 11.63 -20.28 -1.28
C LEU A 101 10.78 -19.26 -2.05
N SER A 102 10.73 -17.99 -1.63
CA SER A 102 9.79 -16.98 -2.13
C SER A 102 10.42 -15.82 -2.93
N SER A 103 11.75 -15.81 -3.14
CA SER A 103 12.42 -14.66 -3.73
C SER A 103 12.17 -14.51 -5.25
N PRO A 104 11.76 -13.34 -5.75
CA PRO A 104 11.54 -13.11 -7.18
C PRO A 104 12.86 -13.18 -7.99
N ARG A 105 12.78 -13.63 -9.25
CA ARG A 105 13.92 -13.67 -10.19
C ARG A 105 13.88 -12.48 -11.16
N ALA A 106 15.02 -11.85 -11.40
CA ALA A 106 15.19 -10.72 -12.33
C ALA A 106 15.80 -11.18 -13.66
N LEU A 107 15.40 -10.55 -14.77
CA LEU A 107 15.99 -10.75 -16.10
C LEU A 107 16.96 -9.59 -16.39
N VAL A 108 18.26 -9.85 -16.38
CA VAL A 108 19.32 -8.84 -16.56
C VAL A 108 20.06 -9.02 -17.88
N ILE A 109 20.68 -7.96 -18.37
CA ILE A 109 21.64 -7.98 -19.49
C ILE A 109 23.04 -7.81 -18.92
N ARG A 110 23.89 -8.83 -19.08
CA ARG A 110 25.29 -8.84 -18.64
C ARG A 110 26.14 -9.49 -19.73
N ASP A 111 27.31 -8.92 -20.02
CA ASP A 111 28.19 -9.36 -21.12
C ASP A 111 27.47 -9.51 -22.48
N GLY A 112 26.45 -8.69 -22.74
CA GLY A 112 25.61 -8.72 -23.95
C GLY A 112 24.56 -9.83 -23.98
N GLU A 113 24.47 -10.67 -22.94
CA GLU A 113 23.51 -11.76 -22.85
C GLU A 113 22.40 -11.51 -21.82
N ARG A 114 21.19 -11.96 -22.14
CA ARG A 114 20.05 -11.92 -21.21
C ARG A 114 20.09 -13.13 -20.28
N LYS A 115 20.28 -12.89 -18.97
CA LYS A 115 20.40 -13.92 -17.94
C LYS A 115 19.33 -13.74 -16.85
N ARG A 116 18.68 -14.82 -16.40
CA ARG A 116 17.74 -14.80 -15.26
C ARG A 116 18.49 -15.10 -13.96
N ILE A 117 18.69 -14.07 -13.14
CA ILE A 117 19.38 -14.15 -11.85
C ILE A 117 18.39 -14.05 -10.68
N ALA A 118 18.83 -14.34 -9.47
CA ALA A 118 18.02 -14.07 -8.28
C ALA A 118 17.94 -12.55 -8.04
N GLY A 119 16.78 -12.03 -7.62
CA GLY A 119 16.59 -10.59 -7.40
C GLY A 119 17.60 -9.99 -6.40
N ARG A 120 18.07 -10.79 -5.45
CA ARG A 120 19.13 -10.44 -4.48
C ARG A 120 20.50 -10.14 -5.12
N GLU A 121 20.78 -10.68 -6.30
CA GLU A 121 22.08 -10.54 -6.99
C GLU A 121 22.13 -9.35 -7.95
N VAL A 122 21.04 -8.57 -8.02
CA VAL A 122 20.99 -7.32 -8.78
C VAL A 122 21.92 -6.31 -8.12
N VAL A 123 22.75 -5.64 -8.92
CA VAL A 123 23.65 -4.57 -8.47
C VAL A 123 23.30 -3.25 -9.13
N ARG A 124 23.75 -2.14 -8.52
CA ARG A 124 23.69 -0.83 -9.15
C ARG A 124 24.39 -0.87 -10.51
N GLY A 125 23.77 -0.24 -11.51
CA GLY A 125 24.19 -0.19 -12.91
C GLY A 125 23.86 -1.43 -13.73
N ASP A 126 23.21 -2.46 -13.15
CA ASP A 126 22.67 -3.55 -13.97
C ASP A 126 21.62 -2.99 -14.94
N LEU A 127 21.59 -3.57 -16.14
CA LEU A 127 20.50 -3.37 -17.08
C LEU A 127 19.47 -4.46 -16.89
N ILE A 128 18.24 -4.10 -16.52
CA ILE A 128 17.16 -5.06 -16.26
C ILE A 128 16.09 -4.90 -17.32
N VAL A 129 15.68 -6.03 -17.89
CA VAL A 129 14.52 -6.10 -18.77
C VAL A 129 13.31 -6.40 -17.90
N ILE A 130 12.33 -5.49 -17.92
CA ILE A 130 11.06 -5.64 -17.21
C ILE A 130 9.91 -5.75 -18.22
N ALA A 131 8.98 -6.66 -17.95
CA ALA A 131 7.80 -6.88 -18.78
C ALA A 131 6.53 -6.94 -17.92
N GLU A 132 5.37 -6.89 -18.57
CA GLU A 132 4.07 -7.06 -17.95
C GLU A 132 4.02 -8.25 -16.97
N GLY A 133 3.54 -7.99 -15.75
CA GLY A 133 3.47 -8.96 -14.66
C GLY A 133 4.73 -9.08 -13.82
N ASP A 134 5.87 -8.51 -14.24
CA ASP A 134 7.09 -8.52 -13.44
C ASP A 134 6.99 -7.51 -12.28
N ARG A 135 7.50 -7.91 -11.10
CA ARG A 135 7.82 -6.99 -10.02
C ARG A 135 9.21 -6.42 -10.22
N ILE A 136 9.32 -5.10 -10.12
CA ILE A 136 10.58 -4.40 -10.32
C ILE A 136 11.53 -4.72 -9.15
N PRO A 137 12.73 -5.26 -9.39
CA PRO A 137 13.59 -5.80 -8.32
C PRO A 137 14.42 -4.75 -7.59
N ALA A 138 14.64 -3.56 -8.19
CA ALA A 138 15.48 -2.50 -7.67
C ALA A 138 15.03 -1.15 -8.26
N ASP A 139 15.42 -0.03 -7.64
CA ASP A 139 15.10 1.29 -8.18
C ASP A 139 15.98 1.58 -9.38
N GLY A 140 15.40 2.13 -10.43
CA GLY A 140 16.10 2.35 -11.69
C GLY A 140 15.51 3.48 -12.52
N ILE A 141 16.25 3.79 -13.59
CA ILE A 141 15.85 4.77 -14.59
C ILE A 141 15.64 4.08 -15.94
N LEU A 142 14.60 4.49 -16.66
CA LEU A 142 14.22 3.94 -17.95
C LEU A 142 15.16 4.45 -19.04
N LEU A 143 15.85 3.53 -19.69
CA LEU A 143 16.64 3.81 -20.90
C LEU A 143 15.81 3.60 -22.16
N TRP A 144 14.86 2.66 -22.11
CA TRP A 144 13.98 2.33 -23.22
C TRP A 144 12.65 1.80 -22.70
N SER A 145 11.54 2.17 -23.33
CA SER A 145 10.20 1.73 -22.94
C SER A 145 9.25 1.67 -24.13
N THR A 146 8.35 0.69 -24.14
CA THR A 146 7.21 0.62 -25.06
C THR A 146 5.93 0.51 -24.25
N HIS A 147 5.10 1.57 -24.28
CA HIS A 147 3.80 1.66 -23.58
C HIS A 147 3.84 1.18 -22.11
N LEU A 148 4.87 1.59 -21.37
CA LEU A 148 5.08 1.12 -20.00
C LEU A 148 4.13 1.84 -19.03
N THR A 149 3.38 1.06 -18.25
CA THR A 149 2.63 1.53 -17.08
C THR A 149 2.98 0.69 -15.85
N VAL A 150 3.13 1.36 -14.71
CA VAL A 150 3.57 0.75 -13.46
C VAL A 150 2.60 1.10 -12.34
N ASP A 151 2.23 0.10 -11.54
CA ASP A 151 1.47 0.28 -10.30
C ASP A 151 2.43 0.64 -9.16
N GLU A 152 2.42 1.91 -8.78
CA GLU A 152 3.23 2.49 -7.70
C GLU A 152 2.44 2.65 -6.38
N SER A 153 1.28 2.00 -6.26
CA SER A 153 0.41 2.08 -5.07
C SER A 153 1.11 1.75 -3.75
N LEU A 154 2.14 0.90 -3.78
CA LEU A 154 2.95 0.59 -2.60
C LEU A 154 3.75 1.78 -2.03
N LEU A 155 4.05 2.79 -2.86
CA LEU A 155 4.82 3.97 -2.47
C LEU A 155 3.94 5.21 -2.31
N THR A 156 2.91 5.34 -3.15
CA THR A 156 2.05 6.54 -3.21
C THR A 156 0.70 6.36 -2.53
N GLY A 157 0.22 5.12 -2.37
CA GLY A 157 -1.14 4.80 -1.96
C GLY A 157 -2.19 4.94 -3.07
N GLU A 158 -1.81 5.37 -4.27
CA GLU A 158 -2.71 5.56 -5.41
C GLU A 158 -2.80 4.28 -6.26
N SER A 159 -4.01 3.78 -6.52
CA SER A 159 -4.23 2.52 -7.24
C SER A 159 -4.25 2.67 -8.77
N LEU A 160 -4.09 3.88 -9.30
CA LEU A 160 -4.01 4.11 -10.74
C LEU A 160 -2.58 3.86 -11.25
N PRO A 161 -2.39 3.01 -12.27
CA PRO A 161 -1.10 2.83 -12.89
C PRO A 161 -0.62 4.13 -13.53
N VAL A 162 0.65 4.46 -13.33
CA VAL A 162 1.27 5.66 -13.89
C VAL A 162 2.04 5.32 -15.16
N ARG A 163 1.94 6.18 -16.17
CA ARG A 163 2.69 6.02 -17.42
C ARG A 163 4.14 6.43 -17.21
N LYS A 164 5.07 5.64 -17.76
CA LYS A 164 6.50 5.92 -17.69
C LYS A 164 7.10 6.03 -19.08
N VAL A 165 8.06 6.93 -19.22
CA VAL A 165 8.76 7.19 -20.49
C VAL A 165 10.26 7.12 -20.28
N ALA A 166 11.00 6.66 -21.29
CA ALA A 166 12.45 6.65 -21.25
C ALA A 166 13.03 8.06 -21.07
N ILE A 167 14.20 8.16 -20.45
CA ILE A 167 14.92 9.41 -20.31
C ILE A 167 15.22 10.03 -21.68
N ASP A 168 14.99 11.34 -21.79
CA ASP A 168 15.46 12.15 -22.91
C ASP A 168 16.62 13.02 -22.42
N GLU A 169 17.84 12.73 -22.89
CA GLU A 169 19.06 13.47 -22.53
C GLU A 169 19.01 14.95 -22.91
N SER A 170 18.07 15.36 -23.78
CA SER A 170 17.90 16.75 -24.17
C SER A 170 17.07 17.59 -23.19
N LEU A 171 16.43 16.96 -22.19
CA LEU A 171 15.61 17.62 -21.18
C LEU A 171 16.27 17.59 -19.79
N PRO A 172 15.99 18.59 -18.93
CA PRO A 172 16.42 18.53 -17.53
C PRO A 172 15.87 17.27 -16.85
N LEU A 173 16.70 16.59 -16.08
CA LEU A 173 16.28 15.44 -15.29
C LEU A 173 15.10 15.84 -14.38
N PRO A 174 13.93 15.21 -14.52
CA PRO A 174 12.80 15.52 -13.65
C PRO A 174 13.11 15.12 -12.22
N ILE A 175 12.40 15.74 -11.26
CA ILE A 175 12.52 15.43 -9.84
C ILE A 175 12.22 13.95 -9.64
N ASN A 176 13.14 13.23 -8.98
CA ASN A 176 12.95 11.84 -8.62
C ASN A 176 11.90 11.75 -7.51
N ARG A 177 10.68 11.36 -7.89
CA ARG A 177 9.53 11.17 -6.99
C ARG A 177 8.63 10.05 -7.52
N ALA A 178 8.08 9.26 -6.61
CA ALA A 178 7.05 8.29 -6.94
C ALA A 178 5.75 9.01 -7.26
N GLY A 179 4.97 8.45 -8.18
CA GLY A 179 3.76 9.06 -8.71
C GLY A 179 4.01 10.13 -9.77
N GLY A 180 3.03 10.28 -10.65
CA GLY A 180 3.08 11.18 -11.80
C GLY A 180 3.41 10.46 -13.11
N ASP A 181 2.74 10.91 -14.17
CA ASP A 181 2.94 10.40 -15.52
C ASP A 181 4.20 10.99 -16.16
N ASP A 182 4.75 10.24 -17.12
CA ASP A 182 5.87 10.64 -17.98
C ASP A 182 7.18 10.88 -17.23
N LEU A 183 7.35 10.19 -16.09
CA LEU A 183 8.61 10.15 -15.38
C LEU A 183 9.45 8.94 -15.82
N PRO A 184 10.79 9.06 -15.86
CA PRO A 184 11.68 7.98 -16.25
C PRO A 184 12.06 7.05 -15.10
N TYR A 185 11.60 7.31 -13.87
CA TYR A 185 11.98 6.54 -12.69
C TYR A 185 11.00 5.39 -12.43
N VAL A 186 11.55 4.23 -12.06
CA VAL A 186 10.83 3.06 -11.58
C VAL A 186 11.38 2.61 -10.24
N TYR A 187 10.54 1.96 -9.43
CA TYR A 187 10.86 1.67 -8.04
C TYR A 187 10.73 0.20 -7.67
N SER A 188 11.59 -0.26 -6.78
CA SER A 188 11.62 -1.61 -6.23
C SER A 188 10.29 -1.99 -5.58
N GLY A 189 9.79 -3.19 -5.91
CA GLY A 189 8.55 -3.77 -5.38
C GLY A 189 7.28 -3.43 -6.15
N THR A 190 7.32 -2.38 -6.99
CA THR A 190 6.19 -1.98 -7.87
C THR A 190 5.95 -3.02 -8.97
N LEU A 191 4.73 -3.04 -9.52
CA LEU A 191 4.30 -4.04 -10.51
C LEU A 191 4.17 -3.40 -11.89
N VAL A 192 4.77 -4.02 -12.90
CA VAL A 192 4.54 -3.62 -14.30
C VAL A 192 3.15 -4.11 -14.73
N VAL A 193 2.27 -3.16 -15.02
CA VAL A 193 0.87 -3.44 -15.40
C VAL A 193 0.75 -3.67 -16.89
N GLN A 194 1.48 -2.90 -17.70
CA GLN A 194 1.46 -3.03 -19.15
C GLN A 194 2.82 -2.61 -19.73
N GLY A 195 3.19 -3.24 -20.84
CA GLY A 195 4.33 -2.84 -21.66
C GLY A 195 5.64 -3.54 -21.28
N GLN A 196 6.71 -3.07 -21.90
CA GLN A 196 8.06 -3.60 -21.68
C GLN A 196 9.07 -2.47 -21.66
N ALA A 197 10.12 -2.62 -20.85
CA ALA A 197 11.18 -1.63 -20.76
C ALA A 197 12.54 -2.22 -20.38
N ILE A 198 13.57 -1.42 -20.60
CA ILE A 198 14.93 -1.63 -20.10
C ILE A 198 15.26 -0.52 -19.13
N ILE A 199 15.66 -0.90 -17.92
CA ILE A 199 16.02 0.02 -16.85
C ILE A 199 17.48 -0.15 -16.46
N GLU A 200 18.14 0.94 -16.10
CA GLU A 200 19.42 0.92 -15.42
C GLU A 200 19.20 1.09 -13.92
N VAL A 201 19.76 0.18 -13.11
CA VAL A 201 19.60 0.21 -11.65
C VAL A 201 20.37 1.38 -11.05
N GLN A 202 19.69 2.25 -10.31
CA GLN A 202 20.31 3.35 -9.59
C GLN A 202 20.55 3.03 -8.11
N ALA A 203 19.64 2.29 -7.47
CA ALA A 203 19.75 1.93 -6.07
C ALA A 203 19.24 0.51 -5.79
N THR A 204 19.88 -0.17 -4.85
CA THR A 204 19.56 -1.54 -4.42
C THR A 204 19.38 -1.62 -2.90
N GLY A 205 18.64 -2.63 -2.45
CA GLY A 205 18.43 -2.97 -1.05
C GLY A 205 17.90 -1.80 -0.24
N SER A 206 18.57 -1.51 0.89
CA SER A 206 18.23 -0.41 1.81
C SER A 206 18.31 1.00 1.21
N LYS A 207 18.95 1.18 0.04
CA LYS A 207 19.07 2.49 -0.63
C LYS A 207 17.90 2.80 -1.56
N THR A 208 17.06 1.81 -1.90
CA THR A 208 15.82 2.02 -2.68
C THR A 208 14.82 2.85 -1.88
N GLU A 209 13.84 3.50 -2.53
CA GLU A 209 12.75 4.23 -1.85
C GLU A 209 11.96 3.29 -0.92
N MET A 210 11.64 2.09 -1.41
CA MET A 210 11.01 1.04 -0.59
C MET A 210 11.93 0.61 0.58
N GLY A 211 13.24 0.56 0.35
CA GLY A 211 14.22 0.22 1.38
C GLY A 211 14.46 1.32 2.41
N LYS A 212 14.34 2.59 2.04
CA LYS A 212 14.33 3.72 2.97
C LYS A 212 13.10 3.68 3.86
N ILE A 213 11.92 3.38 3.29
CA ILE A 213 10.69 3.16 4.07
C ILE A 213 10.88 1.97 5.01
N GLY A 214 11.37 0.83 4.50
CA GLY A 214 11.66 -0.35 5.30
C GLY A 214 12.64 -0.07 6.46
N LYS A 215 13.71 0.68 6.19
CA LYS A 215 14.68 1.10 7.22
C LYS A 215 14.07 2.05 8.23
N ALA A 216 13.28 3.03 7.80
CA ALA A 216 12.56 3.93 8.69
C ALA A 216 11.62 3.15 9.61
N LEU A 217 10.90 2.15 9.09
CA LEU A 217 10.05 1.25 9.87
C LEU A 217 10.84 0.39 10.85
N GLN A 218 12.06 -0.05 10.49
CA GLN A 218 12.94 -0.79 11.39
C GLN A 218 13.52 0.06 12.51
N THR A 219 13.78 1.35 12.26
CA THR A 219 14.27 2.30 13.28
C THR A 219 13.21 2.71 14.30
N ILE A 220 11.95 2.34 14.10
CA ILE A 220 10.90 2.55 15.10
C ILE A 220 11.16 1.56 16.24
N GLU A 221 11.86 2.01 17.27
CA GLU A 221 12.02 1.27 18.51
C GLU A 221 10.63 0.94 19.08
N GLN A 222 10.46 -0.32 19.43
CA GLN A 222 9.19 -0.81 19.93
C GLN A 222 9.05 -0.37 21.38
N GLU A 223 8.14 0.56 21.63
CA GLU A 223 7.86 1.01 22.98
C GLU A 223 7.05 -0.05 23.75
N ASP A 224 7.53 -0.41 24.95
CA ASP A 224 6.75 -1.17 25.93
C ASP A 224 5.42 -0.47 26.21
N SER A 225 4.35 -1.26 26.39
CA SER A 225 3.03 -0.72 26.71
C SER A 225 3.00 -0.06 28.10
N LYS A 226 2.04 0.83 28.37
CA LYS A 226 2.01 1.55 29.66
C LYS A 226 1.86 0.57 30.82
N LEU A 227 0.98 -0.43 30.70
CA LEU A 227 0.81 -1.48 31.70
C LEU A 227 2.08 -2.31 31.90
N GLN A 228 2.83 -2.62 30.84
CA GLN A 228 4.12 -3.30 30.96
C GLN A 228 5.14 -2.44 31.70
N ARG A 229 5.22 -1.13 31.40
CA ARG A 229 6.12 -0.19 32.09
C ARG A 229 5.78 -0.06 33.57
N GLU A 230 4.50 0.13 33.89
CA GLU A 230 3.97 0.22 35.26
C GLU A 230 4.25 -1.08 36.04
N THR A 231 3.98 -2.24 35.42
CA THR A 231 4.25 -3.54 36.04
C THR A 231 5.74 -3.73 36.32
N ARG A 232 6.61 -3.36 35.37
CA ARG A 232 8.06 -3.43 35.55
C ARG A 232 8.54 -2.53 36.69
N GLN A 233 7.95 -1.34 36.86
CA GLN A 233 8.24 -0.47 38.00
C GLN A 233 7.82 -1.09 39.33
N ILE A 234 6.62 -1.69 39.40
CA ILE A 234 6.14 -2.41 40.60
C ILE A 234 7.07 -3.59 40.93
N VAL A 235 7.41 -4.42 39.96
CA VAL A 235 8.34 -5.57 40.14
C VAL A 235 9.70 -5.08 40.63
N LYS A 236 10.23 -3.98 40.07
CA LYS A 236 11.50 -3.38 40.51
C LYS A 236 11.43 -2.90 41.96
N GLN A 237 10.35 -2.23 42.35
CA GLN A 237 10.15 -1.77 43.73
C GLN A 237 10.04 -2.94 44.71
N LEU A 238 9.28 -3.99 44.35
CA LEU A 238 9.15 -5.21 45.16
C LEU A 238 10.47 -5.97 45.28
N THR A 239 11.29 -5.99 44.23
CA THR A 239 12.62 -6.60 44.26
C THR A 239 13.55 -5.85 45.22
N ILE A 240 13.54 -4.51 45.18
CA ILE A 240 14.31 -3.69 46.13
C ILE A 240 13.85 -3.97 47.57
N LEU A 241 12.53 -4.05 47.80
CA LEU A 241 11.97 -4.38 49.11
C LEU A 241 12.37 -5.80 49.57
N ALA A 242 12.30 -6.79 48.67
CA ALA A 242 12.69 -8.17 48.95
C ALA A 242 14.16 -8.25 49.37
N ILE A 243 15.06 -7.60 48.62
CA ILE A 243 16.49 -7.55 48.96
C ILE A 243 16.71 -6.88 50.33
N ALA A 244 16.00 -5.79 50.62
CA ALA A 244 16.11 -5.13 51.93
C ALA A 244 15.67 -6.07 53.07
N ILE A 245 14.56 -6.79 52.91
CA ILE A 245 14.07 -7.77 53.88
C ILE A 245 15.04 -8.95 54.03
N CYS A 246 15.61 -9.45 52.94
CA CYS A 246 16.65 -10.48 52.98
C CYS A 246 17.84 -10.03 53.87
N ILE A 247 18.36 -8.83 53.64
CA ILE A 247 19.49 -8.28 54.41
C ILE A 247 19.11 -8.14 55.88
N ILE A 248 17.92 -7.62 56.18
CA ILE A 248 17.42 -7.49 57.55
C ILE A 248 17.34 -8.85 58.24
N ALA A 249 16.80 -9.87 57.56
CA ALA A 249 16.70 -11.23 58.09
C ALA A 249 18.08 -11.82 58.41
N VAL A 250 19.05 -11.63 57.50
CA VAL A 250 20.45 -12.05 57.70
C VAL A 250 21.06 -11.40 58.94
N VAL A 251 20.91 -10.09 59.08
CA VAL A 251 21.47 -9.33 60.20
C VAL A 251 20.83 -9.74 61.53
N ILE A 252 19.50 -9.93 61.56
CA ILE A 252 18.79 -10.37 62.77
C ILE A 252 19.25 -11.77 63.18
N TYR A 253 19.29 -12.73 62.25
CA TYR A 253 19.72 -14.10 62.55
C TYR A 253 21.20 -14.14 62.98
N GLY A 254 22.05 -13.40 62.29
CA GLY A 254 23.48 -13.30 62.59
C GLY A 254 23.76 -12.73 63.98
N ILE A 255 23.08 -11.64 64.37
CA ILE A 255 23.29 -10.99 65.68
C ILE A 255 22.63 -11.80 66.80
N THR A 256 21.40 -12.30 66.60
CA THR A 256 20.64 -12.93 67.70
C THR A 256 21.01 -14.38 67.95
N ARG A 257 21.34 -15.15 66.90
CA ARG A 257 21.64 -16.59 67.00
C ARG A 257 23.09 -16.94 66.69
N GLY A 258 23.89 -15.99 66.20
CA GLY A 258 25.25 -16.26 65.71
C GLY A 258 25.28 -17.05 64.39
N ASP A 259 24.12 -17.28 63.77
CA ASP A 259 23.95 -18.18 62.63
C ASP A 259 23.65 -17.39 61.36
N TRP A 260 24.71 -16.83 60.78
CA TRP A 260 24.66 -16.04 59.56
C TRP A 260 24.14 -16.84 58.37
N LEU A 261 24.44 -18.14 58.34
CA LEU A 261 24.12 -19.00 57.23
C LEU A 261 22.62 -19.28 57.13
N HIS A 262 22.00 -19.70 58.23
CA HIS A 262 20.55 -19.85 58.27
C HIS A 262 19.84 -18.51 58.10
N GLY A 263 20.47 -17.39 58.49
CA GLY A 263 20.00 -16.05 58.17
C GLY A 263 19.94 -15.76 56.67
N VAL A 264 20.96 -16.17 55.91
CA VAL A 264 20.99 -16.02 54.44
C VAL A 264 19.96 -16.92 53.78
N LEU A 265 19.86 -18.18 54.19
CA LEU A 265 18.86 -19.11 53.66
C LEU A 265 17.42 -18.64 53.96
N ALA A 266 17.15 -18.18 55.18
CA ALA A 266 15.87 -17.61 55.56
C ALA A 266 15.56 -16.31 54.81
N GLY A 267 16.56 -15.45 54.61
CA GLY A 267 16.45 -14.25 53.79
C GLY A 267 16.07 -14.59 52.36
N LEU A 268 16.80 -15.50 51.70
CA LEU A 268 16.52 -15.94 50.33
C LEU A 268 15.13 -16.55 50.19
N ALA A 269 14.71 -17.39 51.15
CA ALA A 269 13.35 -17.95 51.18
C ALA A 269 12.28 -16.86 51.29
N LEU A 270 12.48 -15.83 52.13
CA LEU A 270 11.60 -14.66 52.21
C LEU A 270 11.59 -13.86 50.91
N GLY A 271 12.75 -13.65 50.29
CA GLY A 271 12.87 -12.96 49.02
C GLY A 271 12.10 -13.68 47.90
N MET A 272 12.22 -15.01 47.81
CA MET A 272 11.46 -15.83 46.86
C MET A 272 9.95 -15.76 47.11
N ALA A 273 9.51 -15.65 48.37
CA ALA A 273 8.09 -15.54 48.72
C ALA A 273 7.47 -14.17 48.39
N ILE A 274 8.28 -13.10 48.31
CA ILE A 274 7.81 -11.73 48.06
C ILE A 274 7.73 -11.40 46.57
N LEU A 275 8.59 -12.00 45.74
CA LEU A 275 8.64 -11.70 44.32
C LEU A 275 7.39 -12.25 43.59
N PRO A 276 6.59 -11.39 42.95
CA PRO A 276 5.34 -11.81 42.33
C PRO A 276 5.59 -12.34 40.91
N ASN A 277 6.13 -13.56 40.84
CA ASN A 277 6.48 -14.22 39.57
C ASN A 277 5.23 -14.57 38.73
N GLU A 278 4.04 -14.52 39.33
CA GLU A 278 2.77 -14.81 38.68
C GLU A 278 2.27 -13.64 37.83
N ILE A 279 2.61 -12.39 38.16
CA ILE A 279 2.07 -11.21 37.50
C ILE A 279 2.36 -11.18 35.99
N PRO A 280 3.61 -11.42 35.51
CA PRO A 280 3.89 -11.45 34.07
C PRO A 280 3.07 -12.53 33.34
N VAL A 281 2.90 -13.71 33.95
CA VAL A 281 2.13 -14.83 33.37
C VAL A 281 0.66 -14.47 33.28
N VAL A 282 0.09 -13.94 34.38
CA VAL A 282 -1.31 -13.52 34.45
C VAL A 282 -1.59 -12.42 33.42
N LEU A 283 -0.68 -11.44 33.28
CA LEU A 283 -0.79 -10.38 32.29
C LEU A 283 -0.77 -10.93 30.85
N ALA A 284 0.14 -11.85 30.55
CA ALA A 284 0.21 -12.50 29.24
C ALA A 284 -1.09 -13.24 28.90
N ILE A 285 -1.68 -13.97 29.86
CA ILE A 285 -2.96 -14.67 29.68
C ILE A 285 -4.09 -13.67 29.43
N PHE A 286 -4.22 -12.61 30.23
CA PHE A 286 -5.30 -11.63 30.07
C PHE A 286 -5.22 -10.91 28.72
N LEU A 287 -4.03 -10.49 28.31
CA LEU A 287 -3.86 -9.84 27.01
C LEU A 287 -4.10 -10.82 25.84
N ALA A 288 -3.71 -12.10 25.98
CA ALA A 288 -3.99 -13.14 25.00
C ALA A 288 -5.51 -13.40 24.86
N LEU A 289 -6.24 -13.43 25.97
CA LEU A 289 -7.71 -13.51 25.96
C LEU A 289 -8.34 -12.28 25.28
N GLY A 290 -7.78 -11.08 25.51
CA GLY A 290 -8.19 -9.87 24.81
C GLY A 290 -7.99 -9.96 23.29
N ALA A 291 -6.80 -10.41 22.87
CA ALA A 291 -6.48 -10.64 21.46
C ALA A 291 -7.39 -11.71 20.83
N TRP A 292 -7.74 -12.76 21.57
CA TRP A 292 -8.70 -13.77 21.13
C TRP A 292 -10.10 -13.18 20.93
N ARG A 293 -10.59 -12.34 21.86
CA ARG A 293 -11.88 -11.64 21.71
C ARG A 293 -11.91 -10.74 20.48
N PHE A 294 -10.81 -10.06 20.15
CA PHE A 294 -10.68 -9.30 18.90
C PHE A 294 -10.74 -10.20 17.67
N SER A 295 -10.11 -11.38 17.70
CA SER A 295 -10.17 -12.33 16.59
C SER A 295 -11.60 -12.82 16.30
N LEU A 296 -12.46 -12.93 17.32
CA LEU A 296 -13.87 -13.27 17.13
C LEU A 296 -14.67 -12.16 16.40
N GLN A 297 -14.14 -10.95 16.35
CA GLN A 297 -14.68 -9.80 15.62
C GLN A 297 -13.90 -9.52 14.31
N ASN A 298 -13.18 -10.51 13.79
CA ASN A 298 -12.32 -10.41 12.59
C ASN A 298 -11.17 -9.39 12.70
N VAL A 299 -10.76 -9.03 13.93
CA VAL A 299 -9.60 -8.18 14.18
C VAL A 299 -8.42 -9.04 14.61
N LEU A 300 -7.45 -9.22 13.72
CA LEU A 300 -6.25 -10.01 14.00
C LEU A 300 -5.18 -9.16 14.70
N THR A 301 -4.89 -9.49 15.95
CA THR A 301 -3.85 -8.82 16.72
C THR A 301 -2.52 -9.52 16.50
N ARG A 302 -1.60 -8.89 15.76
CA ARG A 302 -0.24 -9.43 15.54
C ARG A 302 0.64 -9.36 16.81
N ARG A 303 0.35 -8.42 17.71
CA ARG A 303 1.12 -8.19 18.94
C ARG A 303 0.19 -7.98 20.12
N ILE A 304 0.27 -8.89 21.07
CA ILE A 304 -0.61 -8.95 22.25
C ILE A 304 -0.67 -7.60 23.03
N PRO A 305 0.43 -6.83 23.23
CA PRO A 305 0.38 -5.54 23.93
C PRO A 305 -0.41 -4.42 23.20
N VAL A 306 -0.73 -4.59 21.92
CA VAL A 306 -1.50 -3.60 21.15
C VAL A 306 -2.92 -3.44 21.68
N VAL A 307 -3.49 -4.50 22.28
CA VAL A 307 -4.84 -4.48 22.86
C VAL A 307 -4.98 -3.36 23.90
N GLU A 308 -3.97 -3.19 24.76
CA GLU A 308 -3.94 -2.10 25.75
C GLU A 308 -3.65 -0.75 25.09
N THR A 309 -2.68 -0.72 24.18
CA THR A 309 -2.25 0.52 23.52
C THR A 309 -3.43 1.21 22.84
N LEU A 310 -4.27 0.43 22.15
CA LEU A 310 -5.47 0.91 21.45
C LEU A 310 -6.51 1.49 22.42
N GLY A 311 -6.66 0.91 23.61
CA GLY A 311 -7.53 1.43 24.67
C GLY A 311 -7.00 2.72 25.33
N SER A 312 -5.72 3.03 25.17
CA SER A 312 -5.09 4.24 25.71
C SER A 312 -4.82 5.33 24.66
N ALA A 313 -5.21 5.07 23.41
CA ALA A 313 -5.00 5.97 22.28
C ALA A 313 -5.87 7.22 22.43
N THR A 314 -5.26 8.39 22.22
CA THR A 314 -5.93 9.69 22.26
C THR A 314 -5.99 10.37 20.89
N VAL A 315 -5.16 9.90 19.95
CA VAL A 315 -5.13 10.36 18.56
C VAL A 315 -5.14 9.15 17.66
N LEU A 316 -6.05 9.15 16.68
CA LEU A 316 -6.15 8.15 15.63
C LEU A 316 -5.76 8.79 14.29
N CYS A 317 -4.62 8.37 13.75
CA CYS A 317 -4.20 8.74 12.40
C CYS A 317 -4.69 7.67 11.41
N VAL A 318 -5.45 8.08 10.40
CA VAL A 318 -6.02 7.18 9.39
C VAL A 318 -5.54 7.57 8.00
N ASP A 319 -5.22 6.56 7.19
CA ASP A 319 -5.03 6.73 5.76
C ASP A 319 -6.40 6.84 5.05
N LYS A 320 -6.45 7.43 3.86
CA LYS A 320 -7.67 7.57 3.07
C LYS A 320 -7.91 6.34 2.19
N THR A 321 -7.02 6.09 1.23
CA THR A 321 -7.24 5.09 0.16
C THR A 321 -7.20 3.68 0.74
N GLY A 322 -8.25 2.90 0.52
CA GLY A 322 -8.36 1.51 1.00
C GLY A 322 -8.63 1.33 2.50
N THR A 323 -8.35 2.36 3.31
CA THR A 323 -8.69 2.39 4.75
C THR A 323 -10.08 3.00 4.97
N LEU A 324 -10.27 4.28 4.65
CA LEU A 324 -11.57 4.95 4.77
C LEU A 324 -12.47 4.67 3.57
N THR A 325 -11.87 4.49 2.40
CA THR A 325 -12.58 4.22 1.15
C THR A 325 -12.57 2.72 0.81
N LEU A 326 -13.43 2.34 -0.15
CA LEU A 326 -13.50 0.96 -0.65
C LEU A 326 -12.35 0.61 -1.61
N ASN A 327 -11.57 1.61 -2.06
CA ASN A 327 -10.58 1.49 -3.12
C ASN A 327 -11.20 0.92 -4.41
N GLN A 328 -12.41 1.37 -4.73
CA GLN A 328 -13.20 0.93 -5.86
C GLN A 328 -13.93 2.12 -6.48
N MET A 329 -13.45 2.59 -7.63
CA MET A 329 -14.12 3.68 -8.34
C MET A 329 -15.56 3.30 -8.68
N THR A 330 -16.48 4.22 -8.43
CA THR A 330 -17.93 4.06 -8.69
C THR A 330 -18.46 5.35 -9.33
N VAL A 331 -19.39 5.23 -10.30
CA VAL A 331 -20.08 6.40 -10.86
C VAL A 331 -21.08 6.93 -9.84
N GLN A 332 -21.02 8.22 -9.56
CA GLN A 332 -21.85 8.89 -8.56
C GLN A 332 -22.86 9.83 -9.23
N GLN A 333 -22.42 10.62 -10.21
CA GLN A 333 -23.24 11.65 -10.83
C GLN A 333 -23.15 11.59 -12.35
N LEU A 334 -24.26 11.92 -12.99
CA LEU A 334 -24.39 12.01 -14.44
C LEU A 334 -24.94 13.38 -14.80
N PHE A 335 -24.40 13.95 -15.86
CA PHE A 335 -24.87 15.21 -16.43
C PHE A 335 -25.04 15.03 -17.93
N VAL A 336 -26.25 15.25 -18.45
CA VAL A 336 -26.53 15.18 -19.88
C VAL A 336 -26.58 16.60 -20.44
N TYR A 337 -25.84 16.81 -21.52
CA TYR A 337 -25.81 18.08 -22.22
C TYR A 337 -26.95 18.14 -23.25
N GLN A 338 -27.76 19.19 -23.18
CA GLN A 338 -28.80 19.49 -24.15
C GLN A 338 -28.60 20.89 -24.69
N GLU A 339 -28.26 20.98 -25.98
CA GLU A 339 -27.99 22.24 -26.66
C GLU A 339 -29.22 23.17 -26.59
N GLY A 340 -29.06 24.35 -25.98
CA GLY A 340 -30.12 25.35 -25.84
C GLY A 340 -31.13 25.10 -24.70
N SER A 341 -30.96 24.06 -23.88
CA SER A 341 -31.80 23.85 -22.68
C SER A 341 -31.32 24.73 -21.53
N GLN A 342 -32.22 25.51 -20.93
CA GLN A 342 -31.93 26.30 -19.72
C GLN A 342 -31.87 25.46 -18.44
N ASN A 343 -32.25 24.17 -18.51
CA ASN A 343 -32.20 23.25 -17.37
C ASN A 343 -31.18 22.13 -17.63
N PRO A 344 -29.98 22.20 -17.02
CA PRO A 344 -29.04 21.10 -17.03
C PRO A 344 -29.62 19.87 -16.31
N ALA A 345 -29.63 18.71 -16.97
CA ALA A 345 -30.15 17.47 -16.39
C ALA A 345 -29.04 16.78 -15.59
N PHE A 346 -29.06 16.98 -14.27
CA PHE A 346 -28.20 16.27 -13.32
C PHE A 346 -28.95 15.07 -12.72
N TYR A 347 -28.26 13.94 -12.61
CA TYR A 347 -28.76 12.77 -11.91
C TYR A 347 -27.70 12.25 -10.94
N ASP A 348 -28.07 12.18 -9.66
CA ASP A 348 -27.22 11.62 -8.61
C ASP A 348 -27.65 10.19 -8.31
N LEU A 349 -26.80 9.22 -8.67
CA LEU A 349 -27.06 7.80 -8.50
C LEU A 349 -27.15 7.41 -7.01
N THR A 350 -26.51 8.17 -6.12
CA THR A 350 -26.52 7.88 -4.67
C THR A 350 -27.89 8.11 -4.03
N LEU A 351 -28.66 9.04 -4.57
CA LEU A 351 -29.99 9.37 -4.06
C LEU A 351 -31.06 8.40 -4.58
N HIS A 352 -30.75 7.68 -5.67
CA HIS A 352 -31.70 6.88 -6.44
C HIS A 352 -31.21 5.43 -6.69
N GLU A 353 -30.52 4.80 -5.71
CA GLU A 353 -29.91 3.46 -5.84
C GLU A 353 -30.86 2.32 -6.28
N ARG A 354 -32.19 2.53 -6.22
CA ARG A 354 -33.21 1.51 -6.52
C ARG A 354 -34.15 1.89 -7.67
N GLU A 355 -33.95 3.04 -8.31
CA GLU A 355 -34.81 3.50 -9.40
C GLU A 355 -34.16 3.19 -10.75
N ALA A 356 -35.00 2.88 -11.74
CA ALA A 356 -34.51 2.71 -13.11
C ALA A 356 -33.98 4.06 -13.62
N LEU A 357 -32.83 4.03 -14.28
CA LEU A 357 -32.23 5.24 -14.84
C LEU A 357 -33.16 5.85 -15.91
N PRO A 358 -33.42 7.17 -15.92
CA PRO A 358 -34.21 7.79 -16.98
C PRO A 358 -33.54 7.65 -18.34
N GLU A 359 -34.35 7.52 -19.40
CA GLU A 359 -33.90 7.23 -20.78
C GLU A 359 -32.86 8.24 -21.30
N ASP A 360 -32.99 9.52 -20.91
CA ASP A 360 -32.06 10.59 -21.29
C ASP A 360 -30.59 10.30 -20.90
N PHE A 361 -30.36 9.53 -19.84
CA PHE A 361 -29.02 9.19 -19.34
C PHE A 361 -28.47 7.87 -19.90
N HIS A 362 -29.29 7.07 -20.59
CA HIS A 362 -28.86 5.75 -21.10
C HIS A 362 -27.72 5.91 -22.10
N ARG A 363 -27.85 6.86 -23.03
CA ARG A 363 -26.83 7.17 -24.04
C ARG A 363 -25.50 7.60 -23.42
N LEU A 364 -25.53 8.34 -22.31
CA LEU A 364 -24.29 8.78 -21.66
C LEU A 364 -23.48 7.59 -21.13
N ILE A 365 -24.15 6.63 -20.49
CA ILE A 365 -23.50 5.43 -19.97
C ILE A 365 -23.10 4.49 -21.10
N GLU A 366 -23.98 4.30 -22.10
CA GLU A 366 -23.72 3.50 -23.30
C GLU A 366 -22.41 3.94 -23.98
N TYR A 367 -22.29 5.20 -24.36
CA TYR A 367 -21.10 5.71 -25.03
C TYR A 367 -19.90 5.83 -24.08
N GLY A 368 -20.12 5.97 -22.77
CA GLY A 368 -19.04 5.83 -21.79
C GLY A 368 -18.44 4.41 -21.78
N ILE A 369 -19.28 3.38 -21.90
CA ILE A 369 -18.85 1.97 -21.98
C ILE A 369 -18.22 1.66 -23.34
N LEU A 370 -18.83 2.12 -24.44
CA LEU A 370 -18.26 1.93 -25.78
C LEU A 370 -16.92 2.66 -25.93
N ALA A 371 -16.71 3.78 -25.24
CA ALA A 371 -15.40 4.44 -25.18
C ALA A 371 -14.41 3.73 -24.23
N SER A 372 -14.70 2.50 -23.77
CA SER A 372 -13.83 1.67 -22.93
C SER A 372 -13.39 0.41 -23.68
N ARG A 373 -12.33 -0.24 -23.20
CA ARG A 373 -11.95 -1.56 -23.70
C ARG A 373 -12.97 -2.62 -23.29
N LYS A 374 -13.09 -3.70 -24.09
CA LYS A 374 -14.02 -4.81 -23.80
C LYS A 374 -13.72 -5.49 -22.45
N ASP A 375 -12.44 -5.60 -22.09
CA ASP A 375 -11.99 -6.05 -20.76
C ASP A 375 -11.12 -4.96 -20.10
N PRO A 376 -11.73 -3.99 -19.40
CA PRO A 376 -11.01 -2.87 -18.85
C PRO A 376 -10.21 -3.28 -17.61
N PHE A 377 -8.94 -2.85 -17.53
CA PHE A 377 -8.13 -2.99 -16.31
C PHE A 377 -8.22 -1.75 -15.41
N ASP A 378 -8.47 -0.57 -16.00
CA ASP A 378 -8.58 0.71 -15.30
C ASP A 378 -9.84 0.78 -14.40
N PRO A 379 -9.71 1.28 -13.15
CA PRO A 379 -10.82 1.39 -12.21
C PRO A 379 -12.03 2.21 -12.70
N MET A 380 -11.82 3.31 -13.44
CA MET A 380 -12.92 4.17 -13.90
C MET A 380 -13.71 3.51 -15.03
N GLU A 381 -13.02 2.80 -15.93
CA GLU A 381 -13.67 2.00 -16.97
C GLU A 381 -14.46 0.82 -16.38
N LYS A 382 -13.90 0.13 -15.40
CA LYS A 382 -14.61 -0.91 -14.64
C LYS A 382 -15.86 -0.36 -13.97
N ALA A 383 -15.79 0.86 -13.41
CA ALA A 383 -16.93 1.53 -12.79
C ALA A 383 -18.07 1.79 -13.79
N LEU A 384 -17.74 2.31 -14.98
CA LEU A 384 -18.71 2.54 -16.06
C LEU A 384 -19.38 1.25 -16.52
N LYS A 385 -18.58 0.19 -16.76
CA LYS A 385 -19.08 -1.13 -17.16
C LYS A 385 -19.99 -1.74 -16.10
N LEU A 386 -19.61 -1.65 -14.82
CA LEU A 386 -20.41 -2.14 -13.70
C LEU A 386 -21.77 -1.44 -13.65
N VAL A 387 -21.79 -0.11 -13.73
CA VAL A 387 -23.01 0.68 -13.67
C VAL A 387 -23.92 0.40 -14.87
N GLY A 388 -23.38 0.29 -16.09
CA GLY A 388 -24.19 -0.13 -17.24
C GLY A 388 -24.75 -1.55 -17.10
N SER A 389 -23.95 -2.50 -16.61
CA SER A 389 -24.42 -3.87 -16.37
C SER A 389 -25.51 -3.97 -15.29
N GLN A 390 -25.60 -2.99 -14.38
CA GLN A 390 -26.62 -2.95 -13.33
C GLN A 390 -27.87 -2.19 -13.76
N LEU A 391 -27.71 -1.03 -14.40
CA LEU A 391 -28.80 -0.09 -14.69
C LEU A 391 -29.36 -0.21 -16.11
N LEU A 392 -28.55 -0.68 -17.07
CA LEU A 392 -28.94 -0.87 -18.49
C LEU A 392 -29.15 -2.34 -18.85
N ALA A 393 -29.12 -3.26 -17.87
CA ALA A 393 -29.38 -4.67 -18.10
C ALA A 393 -30.77 -4.88 -18.74
N GLY A 394 -30.80 -5.56 -19.89
CA GLY A 394 -32.04 -5.82 -20.62
C GLY A 394 -32.54 -4.65 -21.48
N THR A 395 -31.76 -3.58 -21.62
CA THR A 395 -31.99 -2.51 -22.60
C THR A 395 -31.23 -2.78 -23.90
N GLU A 396 -31.55 -2.03 -24.95
CA GLU A 396 -30.85 -2.08 -26.26
C GLU A 396 -29.49 -1.36 -26.26
N HIS A 397 -29.09 -0.76 -25.14
CA HIS A 397 -27.88 0.06 -24.99
C HIS A 397 -26.63 -0.74 -24.56
N LEU A 398 -26.73 -2.07 -24.49
CA LEU A 398 -25.60 -2.96 -24.20
C LEU A 398 -25.28 -3.80 -25.45
N HIS A 399 -24.08 -3.57 -26.01
CA HIS A 399 -23.67 -4.09 -27.31
C HIS A 399 -22.61 -5.20 -27.19
N ASP A 400 -22.98 -6.34 -26.63
CA ASP A 400 -22.06 -7.50 -26.50
C ASP A 400 -21.64 -8.09 -27.86
N ASP A 401 -22.49 -7.86 -28.87
CA ASP A 401 -22.39 -8.31 -30.26
C ASP A 401 -21.71 -7.29 -31.18
N TRP A 402 -20.99 -6.29 -30.65
CA TRP A 402 -20.19 -5.38 -31.48
C TRP A 402 -18.71 -5.74 -31.43
N ASN A 403 -18.03 -5.55 -32.57
CA ASN A 403 -16.59 -5.76 -32.69
C ASN A 403 -15.85 -4.43 -32.66
N THR A 404 -14.81 -4.36 -31.83
CA THR A 404 -13.89 -3.20 -31.81
C THR A 404 -12.97 -3.27 -33.03
N LEU A 405 -13.06 -2.27 -33.91
CA LEU A 405 -12.20 -2.18 -35.11
C LEU A 405 -10.87 -1.50 -34.82
N ARG A 406 -10.90 -0.42 -34.03
CA ARG A 406 -9.71 0.37 -33.71
C ARG A 406 -9.89 1.14 -32.41
N GLU A 407 -8.81 1.20 -31.65
CA GLU A 407 -8.67 2.01 -30.45
C GLU A 407 -7.69 3.16 -30.72
N TYR A 408 -8.05 4.36 -30.29
CA TYR A 408 -7.18 5.51 -30.21
C TYR A 408 -6.87 5.74 -28.72
N PRO A 409 -5.66 5.36 -28.25
CA PRO A 409 -5.34 5.39 -26.84
C PRO A 409 -5.16 6.83 -26.33
N LEU A 410 -5.28 6.98 -25.01
CA LEU A 410 -4.97 8.23 -24.30
C LEU A 410 -3.54 8.70 -24.60
N SER A 411 -3.37 9.96 -24.95
CA SER A 411 -2.06 10.57 -25.26
C SER A 411 -1.81 11.81 -24.40
N GLY A 412 -0.54 12.25 -24.32
CA GLY A 412 -0.22 13.51 -23.63
C GLY A 412 -0.77 14.75 -24.33
N GLU A 413 -0.85 14.72 -25.67
CA GLU A 413 -1.38 15.81 -26.50
C GLU A 413 -2.90 15.91 -26.42
N LEU A 414 -3.58 14.76 -26.35
CA LEU A 414 -5.03 14.66 -26.23
C LEU A 414 -5.39 13.70 -25.10
N ARG A 415 -5.91 14.26 -24.00
CA ARG A 415 -6.38 13.52 -22.81
C ARG A 415 -7.76 12.90 -23.02
N ALA A 416 -7.97 12.29 -24.18
CA ALA A 416 -9.15 11.51 -24.53
C ALA A 416 -8.76 10.22 -25.25
N MET A 417 -9.61 9.21 -25.12
CA MET A 417 -9.55 7.98 -25.89
C MET A 417 -10.81 7.81 -26.71
N SER A 418 -10.68 7.13 -27.86
CA SER A 418 -11.81 6.83 -28.73
C SER A 418 -11.77 5.39 -29.20
N CYS A 419 -12.93 4.75 -29.31
CA CYS A 419 -13.08 3.40 -29.83
C CYS A 419 -14.05 3.40 -31.01
N VAL A 420 -13.69 2.69 -32.07
CA VAL A 420 -14.55 2.50 -33.26
C VAL A 420 -15.15 1.11 -33.21
N TRP A 421 -16.47 1.04 -33.32
CA TRP A 421 -17.23 -0.19 -33.23
C TRP A 421 -17.99 -0.48 -34.52
N GLU A 422 -18.10 -1.77 -34.82
CA GLU A 422 -18.89 -2.29 -35.93
C GLU A 422 -19.92 -3.31 -35.41
N PRO A 423 -21.22 -3.06 -35.60
CA PRO A 423 -22.27 -4.02 -35.27
C PRO A 423 -22.15 -5.30 -36.10
N ILE A 424 -22.21 -6.49 -35.47
CA ILE A 424 -22.14 -7.79 -36.19
C ILE A 424 -23.32 -7.96 -37.16
N ALA A 425 -24.49 -7.40 -36.84
CA ALA A 425 -25.67 -7.42 -37.71
C ALA A 425 -25.50 -6.63 -39.02
N GLY A 426 -24.40 -5.88 -39.17
CA GLY A 426 -24.16 -4.94 -40.25
C GLY A 426 -24.88 -3.60 -40.01
N GLY A 427 -24.19 -2.48 -40.22
CA GLY A 427 -24.74 -1.16 -39.91
C GLY A 427 -23.72 -0.03 -40.07
N ALA A 428 -24.10 1.17 -39.64
CA ALA A 428 -23.17 2.28 -39.55
C ALA A 428 -22.10 1.99 -38.47
N LYS A 429 -20.86 2.42 -38.71
CA LYS A 429 -19.80 2.35 -37.71
C LYS A 429 -20.02 3.46 -36.69
N GLU A 430 -20.06 3.09 -35.42
CA GLU A 430 -20.24 4.02 -34.31
C GLU A 430 -18.89 4.27 -33.64
N ILE A 431 -18.71 5.49 -33.15
CA ILE A 431 -17.49 5.94 -32.51
C ILE A 431 -17.87 6.52 -31.16
N ALA A 432 -17.17 6.09 -30.13
CA ALA A 432 -17.37 6.58 -28.78
C ALA A 432 -16.05 7.16 -28.26
N ALA A 433 -16.12 8.35 -27.66
CA ALA A 433 -14.97 9.01 -27.07
C ALA A 433 -15.24 9.38 -25.61
N LYS A 434 -14.22 9.23 -24.76
CA LYS A 434 -14.25 9.71 -23.37
C LYS A 434 -12.89 10.24 -22.95
N GLY A 435 -12.89 11.20 -22.04
CA GLY A 435 -11.65 11.85 -21.62
C GLY A 435 -11.88 12.98 -20.65
N ALA A 436 -10.85 13.81 -20.46
CA ALA A 436 -11.00 15.06 -19.72
C ALA A 436 -12.07 15.95 -20.40
N PRO A 437 -12.93 16.65 -19.64
CA PRO A 437 -14.00 17.48 -20.20
C PRO A 437 -13.53 18.43 -21.30
N GLU A 438 -12.39 19.08 -21.09
CA GLU A 438 -11.78 20.01 -22.04
C GLU A 438 -11.27 19.32 -23.32
N ALA A 439 -10.75 18.09 -23.21
CA ALA A 439 -10.26 17.32 -24.35
C ALA A 439 -11.41 16.83 -25.23
N ILE A 440 -12.54 16.46 -24.61
CA ILE A 440 -13.75 16.08 -25.33
C ILE A 440 -14.41 17.31 -25.97
N ALA A 441 -14.44 18.45 -25.28
CA ALA A 441 -14.93 19.69 -25.87
C ALA A 441 -14.14 20.11 -27.12
N ASP A 442 -12.82 19.92 -27.11
CA ASP A 442 -11.95 20.16 -28.28
C ASP A 442 -12.29 19.22 -29.45
N LEU A 443 -12.49 17.92 -29.17
CA LEU A 443 -12.94 16.94 -30.19
C LEU A 443 -14.32 17.26 -30.77
N CYS A 444 -15.23 17.80 -29.96
CA CYS A 444 -16.56 18.23 -30.39
C CYS A 444 -16.59 19.64 -31.02
N HIS A 445 -15.43 20.30 -31.13
CA HIS A 445 -15.29 21.66 -31.69
C HIS A 445 -16.22 22.70 -31.02
N PHE A 446 -16.25 22.69 -29.69
CA PHE A 446 -17.09 23.62 -28.91
C PHE A 446 -16.75 25.10 -29.19
N SER A 447 -17.76 25.94 -29.18
CA SER A 447 -17.57 27.39 -29.16
C SER A 447 -17.05 27.85 -27.78
N PRO A 448 -16.38 29.02 -27.68
CA PRO A 448 -15.89 29.52 -26.40
C PRO A 448 -16.98 29.68 -25.32
N GLU A 449 -18.21 30.00 -25.73
CA GLU A 449 -19.36 30.11 -24.82
C GLU A 449 -19.74 28.73 -24.25
N MET A 450 -19.86 27.72 -25.11
CA MET A 450 -20.17 26.33 -24.69
C MET A 450 -19.07 25.73 -23.81
N LEU A 451 -17.81 26.07 -24.07
CA LEU A 451 -16.68 25.61 -23.27
C LEU A 451 -16.73 26.19 -21.85
N THR A 452 -17.08 27.47 -21.73
CA THR A 452 -17.26 28.13 -20.42
C THR A 452 -18.40 27.48 -19.62
N ASP A 453 -19.53 27.19 -20.26
CA ASP A 453 -20.65 26.52 -19.62
C ASP A 453 -20.28 25.10 -19.16
N LEU A 454 -19.53 24.36 -19.99
CA LEU A 454 -19.04 23.02 -19.64
C LEU A 454 -18.09 23.06 -18.45
N GLU A 455 -17.15 24.01 -18.42
CA GLU A 455 -16.22 24.20 -17.31
C GLU A 455 -16.97 24.47 -15.99
N ILE A 456 -18.05 25.26 -16.03
CA ILE A 456 -18.88 25.51 -14.85
C ILE A 456 -19.48 24.19 -14.33
N GLN A 457 -20.09 23.38 -15.21
CA GLN A 457 -20.71 22.11 -14.80
C GLN A 457 -19.67 21.09 -14.30
N ALA A 458 -18.52 20.99 -14.98
CA ALA A 458 -17.43 20.13 -14.56
C ALA A 458 -16.87 20.56 -13.20
N ASN A 459 -16.73 21.87 -12.95
CA ASN A 459 -16.27 22.40 -11.66
C ASN A 459 -17.25 22.15 -10.52
N ILE A 460 -18.57 22.14 -10.77
CA ILE A 460 -19.59 21.78 -9.77
C ILE A 460 -19.41 20.33 -9.32
N MET A 461 -19.23 19.41 -10.27
CA MET A 461 -18.99 17.99 -9.98
C MET A 461 -17.64 17.78 -9.28
N ALA A 462 -16.58 18.47 -9.74
CA ALA A 462 -15.26 18.42 -9.14
C ALA A 462 -15.22 19.00 -7.71
N ALA A 463 -15.97 20.08 -7.45
CA ALA A 463 -16.14 20.63 -6.11
C ALA A 463 -16.82 19.66 -5.14
N SER A 464 -17.60 18.72 -5.67
CA SER A 464 -18.18 17.58 -4.93
C SER A 464 -17.21 16.41 -4.81
N GLY A 465 -15.92 16.62 -5.12
CA GLY A 465 -14.83 15.65 -5.03
C GLY A 465 -14.88 14.53 -6.07
N LEU A 466 -15.65 14.71 -7.14
CA LEU A 466 -15.77 13.74 -8.22
C LEU A 466 -14.66 13.93 -9.25
N ARG A 467 -14.13 12.82 -9.77
CA ARG A 467 -13.34 12.77 -11.00
C ARG A 467 -14.32 12.84 -12.17
N VAL A 468 -14.18 13.86 -13.01
CA VAL A 468 -15.14 14.16 -14.09
C VAL A 468 -14.58 13.71 -15.43
N LEU A 469 -15.36 12.97 -16.19
CA LEU A 469 -15.07 12.57 -17.57
C LEU A 469 -16.13 13.14 -18.52
N GLY A 470 -15.70 13.69 -19.65
CA GLY A 470 -16.58 13.98 -20.78
C GLY A 470 -16.82 12.73 -21.62
N VAL A 471 -17.99 12.64 -22.22
CA VAL A 471 -18.37 11.56 -23.15
C VAL A 471 -18.96 12.17 -24.42
N ALA A 472 -18.54 11.65 -25.56
CA ALA A 472 -19.04 12.04 -26.87
C ALA A 472 -19.28 10.82 -27.75
N LYS A 473 -20.19 10.98 -28.70
CA LYS A 473 -20.48 10.01 -29.76
C LYS A 473 -20.10 10.58 -31.12
N GLY A 474 -19.73 9.74 -32.05
CA GLY A 474 -19.53 10.10 -33.45
C GLY A 474 -20.08 8.98 -34.32
N SER A 475 -20.55 9.31 -35.52
CA SER A 475 -21.03 8.32 -36.48
C SER A 475 -20.27 8.45 -37.80
N LEU A 476 -19.85 7.32 -38.35
CA LEU A 476 -19.21 7.28 -39.67
C LEU A 476 -20.25 6.81 -40.68
N SER A 477 -21.14 7.71 -41.12
CA SER A 477 -22.01 7.42 -42.26
C SER A 477 -21.32 7.82 -43.56
N ALA A 478 -21.60 7.10 -44.66
CA ALA A 478 -21.03 7.37 -45.98
C ALA A 478 -21.33 8.79 -46.52
N HIS A 479 -22.14 9.58 -45.83
CA HIS A 479 -22.62 10.91 -46.24
C HIS A 479 -22.37 12.02 -45.20
N SER A 480 -21.85 11.73 -43.99
CA SER A 480 -21.89 12.69 -42.86
C SER A 480 -20.56 13.25 -42.40
N SER A 481 -19.41 12.79 -42.87
CA SER A 481 -18.14 13.34 -42.42
C SER A 481 -17.75 14.59 -43.21
N ARG A 482 -17.38 15.67 -42.52
CA ARG A 482 -16.73 16.84 -43.15
C ARG A 482 -15.46 16.47 -43.92
N HIS A 483 -14.89 15.31 -43.58
CA HIS A 483 -13.78 14.65 -44.26
C HIS A 483 -14.25 13.31 -44.83
N GLN A 484 -14.43 13.19 -46.15
CA GLN A 484 -14.78 11.91 -46.79
C GLN A 484 -13.87 10.80 -46.25
N PRO A 485 -14.42 9.64 -45.82
CA PRO A 485 -13.58 8.52 -45.44
C PRO A 485 -12.66 8.18 -46.62
N PRO A 486 -11.39 7.85 -46.37
CA PRO A 486 -10.47 7.43 -47.42
C PRO A 486 -11.12 6.39 -48.33
N ALA A 487 -10.94 6.53 -49.65
CA ALA A 487 -11.60 5.69 -50.66
C ALA A 487 -11.27 4.18 -50.54
N ASP A 488 -10.31 3.79 -49.70
CA ASP A 488 -9.94 2.38 -49.44
C ASP A 488 -10.68 1.74 -48.24
N GLY A 489 -11.48 2.51 -47.49
CA GLY A 489 -12.20 2.03 -46.31
C GLY A 489 -11.41 2.09 -44.99
N SER A 490 -10.20 2.64 -45.00
CA SER A 490 -9.38 2.88 -43.79
C SER A 490 -9.98 3.93 -42.87
N LEU A 491 -9.82 3.70 -41.56
CA LEU A 491 -10.21 4.65 -40.52
C LEU A 491 -9.21 5.82 -40.46
N PRO A 492 -9.66 7.05 -40.14
CA PRO A 492 -8.77 8.20 -39.96
C PRO A 492 -7.57 7.95 -39.05
N LEU A 493 -6.50 8.74 -39.19
CA LEU A 493 -5.30 8.55 -38.37
C LEU A 493 -5.41 9.31 -37.03
N ARG A 494 -6.12 10.44 -37.01
CA ARG A 494 -6.29 11.30 -35.83
C ARG A 494 -7.72 11.29 -35.34
N GLN A 495 -7.89 11.48 -34.03
CA GLN A 495 -9.22 11.54 -33.40
C GLN A 495 -10.01 12.77 -33.86
N HIS A 496 -9.35 13.92 -34.10
CA HIS A 496 -9.97 15.15 -34.61
C HIS A 496 -10.55 15.07 -36.02
N ASP A 497 -10.26 14.00 -36.77
CA ASP A 497 -10.81 13.82 -38.11
C ASP A 497 -12.26 13.28 -38.07
N PHE A 498 -12.76 12.93 -36.89
CA PHE A 498 -14.14 12.51 -36.65
C PHE A 498 -15.02 13.69 -36.22
N ASP A 499 -16.28 13.69 -36.68
CA ASP A 499 -17.29 14.63 -36.20
C ASP A 499 -17.94 14.05 -34.92
N PHE A 500 -17.59 14.60 -33.75
CA PHE A 500 -18.14 14.20 -32.47
C PHE A 500 -19.28 15.13 -32.00
N GLU A 501 -20.32 14.53 -31.43
CA GLU A 501 -21.41 15.17 -30.69
C GLU A 501 -21.21 14.91 -29.20
N PHE A 502 -21.15 15.97 -28.41
CA PHE A 502 -21.02 15.86 -26.95
C PHE A 502 -22.31 15.35 -26.32
N ILE A 503 -22.20 14.33 -25.46
CA ILE A 503 -23.36 13.75 -24.77
C ILE A 503 -23.48 14.32 -23.36
N GLY A 504 -22.37 14.40 -22.63
CA GLY A 504 -22.43 14.78 -21.22
C GLY A 504 -21.19 14.49 -20.40
N LEU A 505 -21.31 14.65 -19.08
CA LEU A 505 -20.27 14.41 -18.09
C LEU A 505 -20.64 13.26 -17.16
N VAL A 506 -19.65 12.46 -16.79
CA VAL A 506 -19.74 11.40 -15.79
C VAL A 506 -18.83 11.74 -14.60
N GLY A 507 -19.39 11.74 -13.40
CA GLY A 507 -18.68 11.99 -12.16
C GLY A 507 -18.45 10.69 -11.40
N LEU A 508 -17.19 10.35 -11.15
CA LEU A 508 -16.79 9.14 -10.45
C LEU A 508 -16.08 9.47 -9.13
N ALA A 509 -16.26 8.64 -8.11
CA ALA A 509 -15.50 8.74 -6.87
C ALA A 509 -15.17 7.35 -6.32
N ASP A 510 -14.17 7.29 -5.45
CA ASP A 510 -13.92 6.14 -4.58
C ASP A 510 -14.76 6.32 -3.30
N PRO A 511 -15.86 5.55 -3.14
CA PRO A 511 -16.81 5.76 -2.06
C PRO A 511 -16.22 5.41 -0.71
N VAL A 512 -16.64 6.18 0.30
CA VAL A 512 -16.33 5.94 1.70
C VAL A 512 -17.08 4.71 2.20
N ARG A 513 -16.44 3.90 3.05
CA ARG A 513 -17.11 2.76 3.71
C ARG A 513 -18.23 3.27 4.63
N ALA A 514 -19.41 2.66 4.53
CA ALA A 514 -20.58 3.06 5.33
C ALA A 514 -20.34 3.04 6.86
N SER A 515 -19.43 2.20 7.35
CA SER A 515 -19.09 2.09 8.77
C SER A 515 -18.18 3.21 9.29
N VAL A 516 -17.55 3.99 8.41
CA VAL A 516 -16.52 4.98 8.80
C VAL A 516 -17.12 6.17 9.53
N ALA A 517 -18.14 6.83 8.97
CA ALA A 517 -18.72 8.01 9.63
C ALA A 517 -19.28 7.70 11.04
N PRO A 518 -19.99 6.57 11.27
CA PRO A 518 -20.35 6.15 12.63
C PRO A 518 -19.15 5.88 13.55
N ALA A 519 -18.10 5.22 13.05
CA ALA A 519 -16.90 4.92 13.83
C ALA A 519 -16.13 6.19 14.22
N ILE A 520 -16.07 7.19 13.34
CA ILE A 520 -15.47 8.50 13.62
C ILE A 520 -16.28 9.23 14.70
N ALA A 521 -17.62 9.16 14.65
CA ALA A 521 -18.48 9.73 15.69
C ALA A 521 -18.26 9.05 17.04
N GLU A 522 -18.11 7.72 17.09
CA GLU A 522 -17.78 6.98 18.30
C GLU A 522 -16.40 7.37 18.86
N CYS A 523 -15.41 7.57 17.98
CA CYS A 523 -14.09 8.09 18.38
C CYS A 523 -14.21 9.45 19.08
N TYR A 524 -14.99 10.38 18.54
CA TYR A 524 -15.20 11.69 19.17
C TYR A 524 -15.95 11.59 20.51
N GLN A 525 -16.93 10.70 20.62
CA GLN A 525 -17.61 10.44 21.90
C GLN A 525 -16.64 9.89 22.96
N ALA A 526 -15.67 9.09 22.55
CA ALA A 526 -14.60 8.58 23.40
C ALA A 526 -13.49 9.62 23.68
N GLY A 527 -13.57 10.83 23.12
CA GLY A 527 -12.56 11.88 23.28
C GLY A 527 -11.29 11.67 22.46
N ILE A 528 -11.35 10.83 21.42
CA ILE A 528 -10.23 10.53 20.52
C ILE A 528 -10.21 11.56 19.39
N ARG A 529 -9.08 12.23 19.18
CA ARG A 529 -8.85 13.11 18.02
C ARG A 529 -8.56 12.26 16.79
N VAL A 530 -9.25 12.49 15.68
CA VAL A 530 -8.97 11.80 14.42
C VAL A 530 -8.25 12.72 13.44
N VAL A 531 -7.23 12.21 12.75
CA VAL A 531 -6.44 12.92 11.73
C VAL A 531 -6.35 12.06 10.48
N MET A 532 -6.69 12.62 9.32
CA MET A 532 -6.47 11.96 8.03
C MET A 532 -5.08 12.34 7.49
N ILE A 533 -4.29 11.34 7.08
CA ILE A 533 -3.00 11.52 6.42
C ILE A 533 -3.11 10.84 5.06
N THR A 534 -2.96 11.58 3.98
CA THR A 534 -3.16 11.05 2.63
C THR A 534 -2.25 11.73 1.62
N GLY A 535 -1.85 11.00 0.57
CA GLY A 535 -1.14 11.52 -0.59
C GLY A 535 -2.05 12.14 -1.66
N ASP A 536 -3.37 12.12 -1.45
CA ASP A 536 -4.36 12.67 -2.38
C ASP A 536 -4.29 14.20 -2.54
N TYR A 537 -4.89 14.69 -3.63
CA TYR A 537 -5.08 16.12 -3.83
C TYR A 537 -5.90 16.76 -2.68
N PRO A 538 -5.54 17.99 -2.25
CA PRO A 538 -6.19 18.66 -1.13
C PRO A 538 -7.72 18.76 -1.24
N SER A 539 -8.25 19.02 -2.43
CA SER A 539 -9.71 19.15 -2.66
C SER A 539 -10.45 17.83 -2.40
N THR A 540 -9.90 16.72 -2.89
CA THR A 540 -10.46 15.37 -2.67
C THR A 540 -10.39 14.99 -1.20
N ALA A 541 -9.24 15.22 -0.55
CA ALA A 541 -9.06 14.94 0.88
C ALA A 541 -10.05 15.73 1.75
N GLN A 542 -10.25 17.02 1.47
CA GLN A 542 -11.24 17.85 2.19
C GLN A 542 -12.66 17.36 2.03
N ASN A 543 -13.04 16.92 0.83
CA ASN A 543 -14.39 16.42 0.59
C ASN A 543 -14.64 15.11 1.34
N ILE A 544 -13.71 14.16 1.26
CA ILE A 544 -13.81 12.90 2.03
C ILE A 544 -13.85 13.21 3.54
N ALA A 545 -13.00 14.13 4.02
CA ALA A 545 -12.98 14.56 5.42
C ALA A 545 -14.36 15.08 5.88
N LYS A 546 -15.03 15.90 5.06
CA LYS A 546 -16.40 16.37 5.35
C LYS A 546 -17.40 15.21 5.38
N GLN A 547 -17.33 14.29 4.42
CA GLN A 547 -18.24 13.13 4.34
C GLN A 547 -18.14 12.21 5.56
N ILE A 548 -16.92 11.97 6.08
CA ILE A 548 -16.71 11.14 7.27
C ILE A 548 -16.92 11.88 8.59
N GLY A 549 -17.28 13.17 8.54
CA GLY A 549 -17.50 13.99 9.72
C GLY A 549 -16.21 14.37 10.45
N LEU A 550 -15.06 14.44 9.78
CA LEU A 550 -13.88 15.03 10.40
C LEU A 550 -14.16 16.50 10.75
N THR A 551 -13.91 16.86 12.01
CA THR A 551 -14.00 18.25 12.44
C THR A 551 -13.00 19.06 11.61
N SER A 552 -13.49 20.14 10.98
CA SER A 552 -12.80 20.93 9.96
C SER A 552 -11.44 21.44 10.43
N GLY A 553 -10.41 20.61 10.23
CA GLY A 553 -9.01 20.92 10.41
C GLY A 553 -8.45 21.54 9.14
N GLU A 554 -7.56 22.51 9.33
CA GLU A 554 -6.75 23.10 8.27
C GLU A 554 -6.02 22.00 7.48
N VAL A 555 -6.07 22.06 6.14
CA VAL A 555 -5.26 21.15 5.32
C VAL A 555 -3.83 21.64 5.38
N ILE A 556 -2.95 20.80 5.92
CA ILE A 556 -1.53 21.06 5.97
C ILE A 556 -0.88 20.32 4.80
N THR A 557 -0.42 21.07 3.81
CA THR A 557 0.39 20.53 2.71
C THR A 557 1.87 20.62 3.07
N GLY A 558 2.62 19.54 2.86
CA GLY A 558 4.06 19.44 3.12
C GLY A 558 4.91 19.60 1.87
#